data_AF-A0A2V9CQS6-F1
#
_entry.id   AF-A0A2V9CQS6-F1
#
_cell.length_a   1.000
_cell.length_b   1.000
_cell.length_c   1.000
_cell.angle_alpha   90.00
_cell.angle_beta   90.00
_cell.angle_gamma   90.00
#
_symmetry.space_group_name_H-M   'P 1'
#
loop_
_entity.id
_entity.type
_entity.pdbx_description
1 polymer ?
#
loop_
_entity_poly.entity_id
_entity_poly.type
_entity_poly.pdbx_seq_one_letter_code
_entity_poly.pdbx_strand_id
1 'polypeptide(L)'
;MKPEPVLYTFHKIREQSEQGSTEAWRALLDFYCPLFFQLLDIHGAIPARDAPPIVKKMLAELTANGFERLRATPRQSEREFLGDLRALLLGAALDSLASKKSEVPGSSAFDADKISKLLDGLPLLHKEMLFFKLAGYTEKSLERVMRISPRVAEKAFERLAEEYQAARQSEHDRCPWPAAWLAFLKQARALKTEKCIPAHEIVRIHDGQVSWYDKEPVEKHVSGCLHCLEAWTGLREVGYWRRAADPLSSSEIDDLLQILPIEKLPAKKKSLLQRLRS
;
A
#
# COMPACT_ATOMS: atom_id res chain seq x y z
N MET A 1 -36.38 -4.11 15.64
CA MET A 1 -35.05 -4.35 16.24
C MET A 1 -34.09 -3.29 15.71
N LYS A 2 -33.41 -2.54 16.57
CA LYS A 2 -32.23 -1.79 16.13
C LYS A 2 -31.19 -2.85 15.74
N PRO A 3 -30.53 -2.75 14.57
CA PRO A 3 -29.44 -3.67 14.27
C PRO A 3 -28.40 -3.52 15.38
N GLU A 4 -28.02 -4.65 15.99
CA GLU A 4 -26.93 -4.66 16.96
C GLU A 4 -25.68 -4.08 16.29
N PRO A 5 -24.90 -3.24 17.00
CA PRO A 5 -23.65 -2.72 16.46
C PRO A 5 -22.72 -3.90 16.16
N VAL A 6 -22.56 -4.21 14.87
CA VAL A 6 -21.66 -5.26 14.44
C VAL A 6 -20.23 -4.73 14.54
N LEU A 7 -19.46 -5.28 15.47
CA LEU A 7 -18.02 -5.07 15.48
C LEU A 7 -17.41 -5.80 14.27
N TYR A 8 -16.91 -5.04 13.30
CA TYR A 8 -16.16 -5.58 12.18
C TYR A 8 -14.69 -5.73 12.57
N THR A 9 -14.29 -6.97 12.85
CA THR A 9 -12.85 -7.32 12.93
C THR A 9 -12.32 -7.55 11.52
N PHE A 10 -11.01 -7.40 11.31
CA PHE A 10 -10.37 -7.71 10.03
C PHE A 10 -10.74 -9.11 9.51
N HIS A 11 -10.70 -10.13 10.38
CA HIS A 11 -11.06 -11.49 10.02
C HIS A 11 -12.50 -11.62 9.52
N LYS A 12 -13.44 -10.94 10.18
CA LYS A 12 -14.85 -10.93 9.78
C LYS A 12 -15.06 -10.22 8.46
N ILE A 13 -14.43 -9.04 8.28
CA ILE A 13 -14.49 -8.29 7.02
C ILE A 13 -14.01 -9.17 5.88
N ARG A 14 -12.84 -9.82 6.05
CA ARG A 14 -12.24 -10.66 5.02
C ARG A 14 -13.12 -11.85 4.67
N GLU A 15 -13.49 -12.66 5.66
CA GLU A 15 -14.29 -13.87 5.46
C GLU A 15 -15.62 -13.56 4.76
N GLN A 16 -16.29 -12.49 5.17
CA GLN A 16 -17.58 -12.10 4.57
C GLN A 16 -17.41 -11.42 3.21
N SER A 17 -16.28 -10.75 2.94
CA SER A 17 -15.97 -10.20 1.61
C SER A 17 -15.72 -11.31 0.59
N GLU A 18 -15.08 -12.41 1.00
CA GLU A 18 -14.88 -13.62 0.18
C GLU A 18 -16.21 -14.28 -0.23
N GLN A 19 -17.28 -14.04 0.55
CA GLN A 19 -18.64 -14.50 0.30
C GLN A 19 -19.50 -13.47 -0.45
N GLY A 20 -18.96 -12.29 -0.76
CA GLY A 20 -19.68 -11.24 -1.47
C GLY A 20 -20.68 -10.43 -0.63
N SER A 21 -20.55 -10.42 0.71
CA SER A 21 -21.41 -9.59 1.58
C SER A 21 -21.19 -8.10 1.33
N THR A 22 -22.26 -7.37 1.03
CA THR A 22 -22.17 -5.92 0.79
C THR A 22 -21.75 -5.15 2.03
N GLU A 23 -22.19 -5.54 3.23
CA GLU A 23 -21.81 -4.87 4.46
C GLU A 23 -20.32 -5.08 4.77
N ALA A 24 -19.78 -6.26 4.51
CA ALA A 24 -18.36 -6.54 4.65
C ALA A 24 -17.51 -5.76 3.65
N TRP A 25 -17.93 -5.70 2.38
CA TRP A 25 -17.26 -4.88 1.38
C TRP A 25 -17.33 -3.39 1.71
N ARG A 26 -18.45 -2.90 2.24
CA ARG A 26 -18.56 -1.52 2.72
C ARG A 26 -17.58 -1.25 3.86
N ALA A 27 -17.48 -2.16 4.83
CA ALA A 27 -16.50 -2.05 5.91
C ALA A 27 -15.05 -2.12 5.40
N LEU A 28 -14.76 -2.98 4.42
CA LEU A 28 -13.44 -3.05 3.77
C LEU A 28 -13.08 -1.71 3.13
N LEU A 29 -14.00 -1.12 2.36
CA LEU A 29 -13.77 0.16 1.70
C LEU A 29 -13.62 1.30 2.72
N ASP A 30 -14.46 1.32 3.75
CA ASP A 30 -14.41 2.33 4.81
C ASP A 30 -13.07 2.32 5.56
N PHE A 31 -12.60 1.14 5.99
CA PHE A 31 -11.39 1.03 6.79
C PHE A 31 -10.09 1.06 5.99
N TYR A 32 -10.11 0.65 4.73
CA TYR A 32 -8.87 0.41 3.97
C TYR A 32 -8.75 1.21 2.69
N CYS A 33 -9.84 1.71 2.10
CA CYS A 33 -9.72 2.50 0.88
C CYS A 33 -9.02 3.86 1.08
N PRO A 34 -9.14 4.57 2.22
CA PRO A 34 -8.32 5.76 2.50
C PRO A 34 -6.83 5.57 2.25
N LEU A 35 -6.29 4.42 2.67
CA LEU A 35 -4.90 4.04 2.43
C LEU A 35 -4.57 4.02 0.94
N PHE A 36 -5.46 3.51 0.09
CA PHE A 36 -5.20 3.41 -1.35
C PHE A 36 -5.07 4.79 -2.00
N PHE A 37 -5.95 5.73 -1.64
CA PHE A 37 -5.87 7.10 -2.15
C PHE A 37 -4.57 7.78 -1.71
N GLN A 38 -4.17 7.60 -0.44
CA GLN A 38 -2.90 8.14 0.06
C GLN A 38 -1.69 7.55 -0.68
N LEU A 39 -1.66 6.23 -0.90
CA LEU A 39 -0.56 5.57 -1.59
C LEU A 39 -0.46 5.98 -3.07
N LEU A 40 -1.60 6.23 -3.73
CA LEU A 40 -1.63 6.72 -5.11
C LEU A 40 -1.13 8.16 -5.23
N ASP A 41 -1.43 9.02 -4.26
CA ASP A 41 -0.91 10.39 -4.21
C ASP A 41 0.60 10.38 -4.00
N ILE A 42 1.11 9.56 -3.07
CA ILE A 42 2.54 9.46 -2.78
C ILE A 42 3.29 8.81 -3.94
N HIS A 43 3.03 7.53 -4.24
CA HIS A 43 3.87 6.78 -5.19
C HIS A 43 3.56 7.07 -6.64
N GLY A 44 2.29 7.33 -6.97
CA GLY A 44 1.84 7.58 -8.33
C GLY A 44 1.83 9.04 -8.71
N ALA A 45 1.98 9.97 -7.74
CA ALA A 45 1.69 11.38 -7.93
C ALA A 45 0.27 11.62 -8.50
N ILE A 46 -0.69 10.76 -8.13
CA ILE A 46 -2.05 10.74 -8.67
C ILE A 46 -2.98 11.44 -7.67
N PRO A 47 -3.51 12.64 -8.00
CA PRO A 47 -4.43 13.34 -7.12
C PRO A 47 -5.70 12.52 -6.86
N ALA A 48 -6.32 12.73 -5.70
CA ALA A 48 -7.52 12.00 -5.29
C ALA A 48 -8.66 12.01 -6.32
N ARG A 49 -8.84 13.08 -7.11
CA ARG A 49 -9.82 13.16 -8.20
C ARG A 49 -9.57 12.17 -9.35
N ASP A 50 -8.32 11.78 -9.56
CA ASP A 50 -7.87 10.93 -10.67
C ASP A 50 -7.61 9.48 -10.23
N ALA A 51 -7.67 9.21 -8.93
CA ALA A 51 -7.47 7.90 -8.30
C ALA A 51 -8.61 6.87 -8.53
N PRO A 52 -9.91 7.24 -8.57
CA PRO A 52 -11.00 6.26 -8.59
C PRO A 52 -10.94 5.22 -9.71
N PRO A 53 -10.57 5.55 -10.97
CA PRO A 53 -10.42 4.53 -12.02
C PRO A 53 -9.39 3.45 -11.68
N ILE A 54 -8.30 3.81 -10.99
CA ILE A 54 -7.21 2.90 -10.62
C ILE A 54 -7.65 2.01 -9.45
N VAL A 55 -8.30 2.59 -8.45
CA VAL A 55 -8.89 1.85 -7.34
C VAL A 55 -9.96 0.88 -7.85
N LYS A 56 -10.83 1.31 -8.77
CA LYS A 56 -11.84 0.45 -9.40
C LYS A 56 -11.21 -0.72 -10.17
N LYS A 57 -10.13 -0.47 -10.92
CA LYS A 57 -9.37 -1.54 -11.60
C LYS A 57 -8.78 -2.54 -10.59
N MET A 58 -8.13 -2.06 -9.54
CA MET A 58 -7.57 -2.89 -8.48
C MET A 58 -8.64 -3.75 -7.78
N LEU A 59 -9.81 -3.17 -7.50
CA LEU A 59 -10.95 -3.89 -6.92
C LEU A 59 -11.55 -4.93 -7.88
N ALA A 60 -11.61 -4.62 -9.19
CA ALA A 60 -12.05 -5.58 -10.20
C ALA A 60 -11.08 -6.78 -10.28
N GLU A 61 -9.77 -6.54 -10.23
CA GLU A 61 -8.76 -7.60 -10.17
C GLU A 61 -8.85 -8.41 -8.86
N LEU A 62 -9.15 -7.75 -7.74
CA LEU A 62 -9.31 -8.40 -6.43
C LEU A 62 -10.55 -9.32 -6.39
N THR A 63 -11.62 -8.94 -7.09
CA THR A 63 -12.91 -9.65 -7.10
C THR A 63 -13.08 -10.60 -8.29
N ALA A 64 -12.12 -10.61 -9.23
CA ALA A 64 -12.11 -11.49 -10.38
C ALA A 64 -12.25 -12.97 -10.00
N ASN A 65 -12.76 -13.77 -10.94
CA ASN A 65 -12.99 -15.21 -10.78
C ASN A 65 -13.78 -15.57 -9.50
N GLY A 66 -14.75 -14.73 -9.14
CA GLY A 66 -15.57 -14.90 -7.96
C GLY A 66 -14.76 -14.87 -6.66
N PHE A 67 -13.89 -13.87 -6.50
CA PHE A 67 -13.06 -13.64 -5.30
C PHE A 67 -11.92 -14.66 -5.09
N GLU A 68 -11.42 -15.29 -6.16
CA GLU A 68 -10.34 -16.30 -6.07
C GLU A 68 -9.09 -15.78 -5.34
N ARG A 69 -8.65 -14.56 -5.69
CA ARG A 69 -7.47 -13.93 -5.08
C ARG A 69 -7.63 -13.72 -3.58
N LEU A 70 -8.82 -13.34 -3.10
CA LEU A 70 -9.09 -13.19 -1.67
C LEU A 70 -9.01 -14.53 -0.93
N ARG A 71 -9.53 -15.60 -1.55
CA ARG A 71 -9.49 -16.96 -0.97
C ARG A 71 -8.11 -17.62 -1.02
N ALA A 72 -7.22 -17.19 -1.91
CA ALA A 72 -5.92 -17.82 -2.14
C ALA A 72 -4.92 -17.66 -0.98
N THR A 73 -5.11 -16.70 -0.07
CA THR A 73 -4.13 -16.39 1.00
C THR A 73 -4.69 -16.51 2.43
N PRO A 74 -5.32 -17.64 2.80
CA PRO A 74 -6.05 -17.74 4.07
C PRO A 74 -5.14 -17.47 5.28
N ARG A 75 -5.69 -16.87 6.33
CA ARG A 75 -5.06 -16.68 7.66
C ARG A 75 -3.88 -15.69 7.75
N GLN A 76 -3.73 -14.78 6.79
CA GLN A 76 -2.80 -13.65 6.92
C GLN A 76 -3.23 -12.67 8.03
N SER A 77 -2.27 -11.94 8.60
CA SER A 77 -2.55 -10.76 9.41
C SER A 77 -3.13 -9.61 8.57
N GLU A 78 -3.77 -8.63 9.23
CA GLU A 78 -4.28 -7.41 8.55
C GLU A 78 -3.15 -6.70 7.78
N ARG A 79 -1.95 -6.63 8.35
CA ARG A 79 -0.81 -5.93 7.73
C ARG A 79 -0.27 -6.67 6.50
N GLU A 80 -0.20 -7.99 6.54
CA GLU A 80 0.17 -8.81 5.37
C GLU A 80 -0.83 -8.62 4.23
N PHE A 81 -2.13 -8.69 4.54
CA PHE A 81 -3.19 -8.46 3.56
C PHE A 81 -3.08 -7.09 2.91
N LEU A 82 -2.86 -6.03 3.71
CA LEU A 82 -2.67 -4.68 3.18
C LEU A 82 -1.38 -4.54 2.35
N GLY A 83 -0.32 -5.28 2.67
CA GLY A 83 0.88 -5.35 1.84
C GLY A 83 0.59 -5.91 0.44
N ASP A 84 -0.19 -7.00 0.36
CA ASP A 84 -0.61 -7.59 -0.92
C ASP A 84 -1.53 -6.66 -1.72
N LEU A 85 -2.47 -5.96 -1.04
CA LEU A 85 -3.34 -4.97 -1.68
C LEU A 85 -2.55 -3.75 -2.18
N ARG A 86 -1.56 -3.29 -1.41
CA ARG A 86 -0.63 -2.25 -1.86
C ARG A 86 0.08 -2.67 -3.13
N ALA A 87 0.64 -3.89 -3.17
CA ALA A 87 1.32 -4.42 -4.34
C ALA A 87 0.40 -4.43 -5.58
N LEU A 88 -0.86 -4.83 -5.42
CA LEU A 88 -1.87 -4.83 -6.49
C LEU A 88 -2.20 -3.40 -6.97
N LEU A 89 -2.46 -2.48 -6.03
CA LEU A 89 -2.76 -1.07 -6.30
C LEU A 89 -1.65 -0.38 -7.09
N LEU A 90 -0.40 -0.54 -6.66
CA LEU A 90 0.75 0.07 -7.32
C LEU A 90 1.00 -0.53 -8.71
N GLY A 91 0.63 -1.79 -8.94
CA GLY A 91 0.59 -2.40 -10.28
C GLY A 91 -0.45 -1.75 -11.18
N ALA A 92 -1.68 -1.61 -10.70
CA ALA A 92 -2.76 -0.94 -11.44
C ALA A 92 -2.42 0.52 -11.77
N ALA A 93 -1.74 1.22 -10.84
CA ALA A 93 -1.25 2.59 -11.06
C ALA A 93 -0.18 2.65 -12.15
N LEU A 94 0.79 1.73 -12.15
CA LEU A 94 1.82 1.65 -13.18
C LEU A 94 1.21 1.47 -14.57
N ASP A 95 0.26 0.55 -14.72
CA ASP A 95 -0.42 0.30 -15.99
C ASP A 95 -1.17 1.56 -16.49
N SER A 96 -1.81 2.29 -15.57
CA SER A 96 -2.52 3.54 -15.86
C SER A 96 -1.56 4.63 -16.36
N LEU A 97 -0.38 4.76 -15.73
CA LEU A 97 0.64 5.72 -16.16
C LEU A 97 1.27 5.33 -17.50
N ALA A 98 1.53 4.05 -17.73
CA ALA A 98 2.05 3.54 -19.00
C ALA A 98 1.07 3.76 -20.16
N SER A 99 -0.23 3.66 -19.92
CA SER A 99 -1.27 3.86 -20.95
C SER A 99 -1.44 5.33 -21.35
N LYS A 100 -1.03 6.29 -20.50
CA LYS A 100 -1.18 7.75 -20.73
C LYS A 100 0.02 8.38 -21.45
N LYS A 101 1.16 7.70 -21.56
CA LYS A 101 2.37 8.19 -22.24
C LYS A 101 2.89 7.12 -23.20
N SER A 102 2.72 7.35 -24.50
CA SER A 102 3.54 6.67 -25.52
C SER A 102 4.98 7.16 -25.29
N GLU A 103 5.90 6.22 -25.02
CA GLU A 103 7.27 6.45 -24.53
C GLU A 103 7.35 6.91 -23.07
N VAL A 104 7.69 5.98 -22.19
CA VAL A 104 8.26 6.28 -20.87
C VAL A 104 9.70 6.75 -21.11
N PRO A 105 10.03 8.05 -20.97
CA PRO A 105 11.42 8.48 -21.09
C PRO A 105 12.17 7.98 -19.86
N GLY A 106 13.14 7.08 -20.08
CA GLY A 106 14.18 6.72 -19.13
C GLY A 106 13.76 5.79 -17.98
N SER A 107 13.59 4.50 -18.28
CA SER A 107 13.72 3.41 -17.28
C SER A 107 15.10 3.37 -16.60
N SER A 108 16.04 4.25 -16.95
CA SER A 108 17.41 4.29 -16.45
C SER A 108 17.57 4.93 -15.07
N ALA A 109 16.54 5.60 -14.55
CA ALA A 109 16.62 6.28 -13.26
C ALA A 109 16.56 5.30 -12.08
N PHE A 110 15.82 4.20 -12.17
CA PHE A 110 15.61 3.26 -11.06
C PHE A 110 15.92 1.81 -11.46
N ASP A 111 17.14 1.58 -11.92
CA ASP A 111 17.63 0.21 -12.13
C ASP A 111 18.02 -0.46 -10.80
N ALA A 112 17.79 -1.78 -10.71
CA ALA A 112 18.04 -2.55 -9.49
C ALA A 112 19.51 -2.51 -9.03
N ASP A 113 20.47 -2.52 -9.95
CA ASP A 113 21.89 -2.44 -9.60
C ASP A 113 22.26 -1.06 -9.10
N LYS A 114 21.67 0.00 -9.70
CA LYS A 114 21.86 1.38 -9.24
C LYS A 114 21.35 1.56 -7.81
N ILE A 115 20.13 1.11 -7.53
CA ILE A 115 19.55 1.21 -6.19
C ILE A 115 20.34 0.36 -5.19
N SER A 116 20.80 -0.83 -5.58
CA SER A 116 21.66 -1.66 -4.73
C SER A 116 22.97 -0.94 -4.37
N LYS A 117 23.65 -0.32 -5.34
CA LYS A 117 24.87 0.48 -5.11
C LYS A 117 24.61 1.69 -4.23
N LEU A 118 23.51 2.39 -4.45
CA LEU A 118 23.11 3.55 -3.64
C LEU A 118 22.95 3.18 -2.15
N LEU A 119 22.38 2.00 -1.90
CA LEU A 119 22.13 1.48 -0.56
C LEU A 119 23.35 0.78 0.06
N ASP A 120 24.35 0.40 -0.73
CA ASP A 120 25.45 -0.44 -0.27
C ASP A 120 26.23 0.18 0.91
N GLY A 121 26.62 -0.67 1.86
CA GLY A 121 27.30 -0.26 3.10
C GLY A 121 26.47 0.56 4.10
N LEU A 122 25.20 0.87 3.81
CA LEU A 122 24.34 1.56 4.78
C LEU A 122 23.73 0.58 5.81
N PRO A 123 23.56 1.01 7.09
CA PRO A 123 22.72 0.29 8.04
C PRO A 123 21.27 0.17 7.55
N LEU A 124 20.57 -0.91 7.93
CA LEU A 124 19.20 -1.17 7.47
C LEU A 124 18.26 0.02 7.70
N LEU A 125 18.32 0.64 8.89
CA LEU A 125 17.51 1.83 9.20
C LEU A 125 17.71 2.97 8.18
N HIS A 126 18.95 3.21 7.77
CA HIS A 126 19.27 4.26 6.79
C HIS A 126 18.83 3.86 5.39
N LYS A 127 18.91 2.56 5.05
CA LYS A 127 18.35 2.02 3.80
C LYS A 127 16.84 2.24 3.73
N GLU A 128 16.11 1.95 4.81
CA GLU A 128 14.67 2.20 4.90
C GLU A 128 14.34 3.68 4.67
N MET A 129 15.00 4.57 5.40
CA MET A 129 14.77 6.02 5.28
C MET A 129 15.08 6.53 3.86
N LEU A 130 16.18 6.06 3.26
CA LEU A 130 16.55 6.45 1.90
C LEU A 130 15.56 5.89 0.87
N PHE A 131 15.06 4.66 1.06
CA PHE A 131 14.04 4.06 0.21
C PHE A 131 12.72 4.85 0.26
N PHE A 132 12.31 5.31 1.44
CA PHE A 132 11.17 6.21 1.58
C PHE A 132 11.43 7.60 0.99
N LYS A 133 12.64 8.17 1.11
CA LYS A 133 12.98 9.43 0.41
C LYS A 133 12.81 9.27 -1.10
N LEU A 134 13.28 8.16 -1.69
CA LEU A 134 13.11 7.86 -3.12
C LEU A 134 11.63 7.73 -3.52
N ALA A 135 10.80 7.18 -2.63
CA ALA A 135 9.34 7.15 -2.80
C ALA A 135 8.67 8.53 -2.72
N GLY A 136 9.40 9.59 -2.34
CA GLY A 136 8.92 10.96 -2.27
C GLY A 136 8.52 11.45 -0.88
N TYR A 137 8.84 10.69 0.18
CA TYR A 137 8.51 11.09 1.55
C TYR A 137 9.28 12.35 1.98
N THR A 138 8.55 13.26 2.62
CA THR A 138 9.11 14.38 3.36
C THR A 138 9.75 13.91 4.66
N GLU A 139 10.63 14.72 5.24
CA GLU A 139 11.23 14.43 6.56
C GLU A 139 10.16 14.31 7.65
N LYS A 140 9.11 15.15 7.58
CA LYS A 140 7.99 15.12 8.53
C LYS A 140 7.26 13.77 8.50
N SER A 141 7.01 13.22 7.32
CA SER A 141 6.32 11.94 7.20
C SER A 141 7.24 10.76 7.49
N LEU A 142 8.52 10.85 7.12
CA LEU A 142 9.53 9.88 7.57
C LEU A 142 9.57 9.77 9.09
N GLU A 143 9.61 10.90 9.81
CA GLU A 143 9.65 10.90 11.27
C GLU A 143 8.42 10.21 11.86
N ARG A 144 7.23 10.41 11.27
CA ARG A 144 5.98 9.79 11.72
C ARG A 144 5.92 8.29 11.41
N VAL A 145 6.34 7.88 10.23
CA VAL A 145 6.35 6.46 9.78
C VAL A 145 7.40 5.66 10.55
N MET A 146 8.60 6.23 10.69
CA MET A 146 9.76 5.55 11.31
C MET A 146 9.81 5.72 12.83
N ARG A 147 9.13 6.72 13.39
CA ARG A 147 9.21 7.15 14.81
C ARG A 147 10.64 7.49 15.25
N ILE A 148 11.46 7.93 14.30
CA ILE A 148 12.87 8.28 14.48
C ILE A 148 13.14 9.52 13.61
N SER A 149 13.89 10.48 14.15
CA SER A 149 14.26 11.68 13.40
C SER A 149 15.06 11.32 12.13
N PRO A 150 14.70 11.83 10.94
CA PRO A 150 15.44 11.57 9.70
C PRO A 150 16.90 12.02 9.74
N ARG A 151 17.26 12.95 10.64
CA ARG A 151 18.63 13.45 10.82
C ARG A 151 19.66 12.36 11.08
N VAL A 152 19.25 11.22 11.64
CA VAL A 152 20.17 10.07 11.85
C VAL A 152 20.73 9.53 10.53
N ALA A 153 20.01 9.73 9.42
CA ALA A 153 20.35 9.27 8.09
C ALA A 153 20.82 10.39 7.15
N GLU A 154 21.19 11.58 7.65
CA GLU A 154 21.58 12.72 6.80
C GLU A 154 22.71 12.36 5.81
N LYS A 155 23.74 11.65 6.30
CA LYS A 155 24.84 11.14 5.45
C LYS A 155 24.38 10.15 4.38
N ALA A 156 23.31 9.39 4.64
CA ALA A 156 22.72 8.55 3.61
C ALA A 156 22.01 9.42 2.55
N PHE A 157 21.28 10.45 2.97
CA PHE A 157 20.59 11.37 2.06
C PHE A 157 21.53 12.19 1.19
N GLU A 158 22.77 12.43 1.63
CA GLU A 158 23.81 13.04 0.79
C GLU A 158 24.06 12.26 -0.51
N ARG A 159 23.89 10.93 -0.49
CA ARG A 159 24.02 10.09 -1.69
C ARG A 159 22.96 10.35 -2.76
N LEU A 160 21.86 11.04 -2.39
CA LEU A 160 20.81 11.42 -3.34
C LEU A 160 21.16 12.68 -4.14
N ALA A 161 22.20 13.43 -3.76
CA ALA A 161 22.46 14.76 -4.30
C ALA A 161 22.73 14.81 -5.82
N GLU A 162 23.25 13.73 -6.41
CA GLU A 162 23.58 13.68 -7.83
C GLU A 162 22.38 13.26 -8.69
N GLU A 163 21.94 12.01 -8.57
CA GLU A 163 20.90 11.46 -9.46
C GLU A 163 19.46 11.66 -8.94
N TYR A 164 19.29 11.90 -7.63
CA TYR A 164 17.97 11.89 -6.99
C TYR A 164 17.67 13.17 -6.18
N GLN A 165 18.23 14.31 -6.60
CA GLN A 165 18.11 15.57 -5.86
C GLN A 165 16.65 15.98 -5.59
N ALA A 166 15.74 15.69 -6.53
CA ALA A 166 14.31 15.98 -6.37
C ALA A 166 13.67 15.23 -5.18
N ALA A 167 14.14 14.02 -4.85
CA ALA A 167 13.68 13.31 -3.65
C ALA A 167 14.16 14.00 -2.37
N ARG A 168 15.36 14.58 -2.37
CA ARG A 168 15.90 15.31 -1.21
C ARG A 168 15.09 16.59 -0.94
N GLN A 169 14.76 17.32 -2.00
CA GLN A 169 14.06 18.61 -1.93
C GLN A 169 12.54 18.50 -1.86
N SER A 170 11.97 17.31 -1.72
CA SER A 170 10.52 17.13 -1.70
C SER A 170 9.88 17.85 -0.50
N GLU A 171 8.99 18.80 -0.80
CA GLU A 171 8.22 19.55 0.20
C GLU A 171 6.87 18.89 0.53
N HIS A 172 6.42 17.99 -0.35
CA HIS A 172 5.15 17.27 -0.23
C HIS A 172 5.41 15.77 -0.40
N ASP A 173 4.62 14.92 0.24
CA ASP A 173 4.77 13.47 0.10
C ASP A 173 4.30 13.04 -1.31
N ARG A 174 5.22 13.05 -2.27
CA ARG A 174 4.94 12.74 -3.67
C ARG A 174 6.21 12.34 -4.40
N CYS A 175 6.17 11.18 -5.05
CA CYS A 175 7.31 10.65 -5.80
C CYS A 175 7.60 11.56 -7.00
N PRO A 176 8.85 12.04 -7.16
CA PRO A 176 9.24 12.83 -8.32
C PRO A 176 9.25 12.03 -9.64
N TRP A 177 9.35 10.69 -9.56
CA TRP A 177 9.46 9.80 -10.72
C TRP A 177 8.46 8.64 -10.64
N PRO A 178 7.15 8.91 -10.61
CA PRO A 178 6.14 7.90 -10.25
C PRO A 178 6.17 6.67 -11.17
N ALA A 179 6.28 6.84 -12.49
CA ALA A 179 6.32 5.70 -13.41
C ALA A 179 7.58 4.83 -13.22
N ALA A 180 8.76 5.45 -13.10
CA ALA A 180 10.03 4.74 -12.93
C ALA A 180 10.10 4.06 -11.55
N TRP A 181 9.65 4.74 -10.50
CA TRP A 181 9.58 4.19 -9.15
C TRP A 181 8.64 2.99 -9.07
N LEU A 182 7.42 3.08 -9.63
CA LEU A 182 6.47 1.98 -9.65
C LEU A 182 6.98 0.78 -10.47
N ALA A 183 7.66 1.04 -11.59
CA ALA A 183 8.32 0.00 -12.38
C ALA A 183 9.43 -0.70 -11.58
N PHE A 184 10.26 0.05 -10.87
CA PHE A 184 11.27 -0.49 -9.97
C PHE A 184 10.66 -1.32 -8.84
N LEU A 185 9.59 -0.84 -8.18
CA LEU A 185 8.91 -1.63 -7.15
C LEU A 185 8.37 -2.95 -7.70
N LYS A 186 7.86 -2.96 -8.94
CA LYS A 186 7.44 -4.20 -9.62
C LYS A 186 8.63 -5.12 -9.87
N GLN A 187 9.77 -4.59 -10.34
CA GLN A 187 11.00 -5.34 -10.55
C GLN A 187 11.54 -5.92 -9.24
N ALA A 188 11.65 -5.11 -8.18
CA ALA A 188 12.11 -5.54 -6.86
C ALA A 188 11.25 -6.69 -6.31
N ARG A 189 9.92 -6.61 -6.45
CA ARG A 189 9.02 -7.70 -6.08
C ARG A 189 9.27 -8.99 -6.88
N ALA A 190 9.63 -8.87 -8.16
CA ALA A 190 9.96 -10.02 -9.01
C ALA A 190 11.31 -10.69 -8.69
N LEU A 191 12.19 -10.04 -7.93
CA LEU A 191 13.47 -10.62 -7.44
C LEU A 191 13.29 -11.64 -6.30
N LYS A 192 12.06 -12.06 -6.00
CA LYS A 192 11.75 -13.03 -4.95
C LYS A 192 12.48 -14.36 -5.20
N THR A 193 13.04 -14.92 -4.14
CA THR A 193 13.62 -16.27 -4.14
C THR A 193 13.09 -17.09 -2.95
N GLU A 194 13.36 -18.39 -2.93
CA GLU A 194 13.01 -19.27 -1.80
C GLU A 194 13.70 -18.89 -0.49
N LYS A 195 14.80 -18.12 -0.56
CA LYS A 195 15.54 -17.63 0.61
C LYS A 195 14.97 -16.33 1.18
N CYS A 196 13.99 -15.72 0.53
CA CYS A 196 13.40 -14.45 0.97
C CYS A 196 12.57 -14.63 2.24
N ILE A 197 12.59 -13.60 3.08
CA ILE A 197 11.90 -13.59 4.37
C ILE A 197 10.39 -13.55 4.15
N PRO A 198 9.62 -14.46 4.77
CA PRO A 198 8.16 -14.40 4.75
C PRO A 198 7.61 -13.11 5.36
N ALA A 199 6.55 -12.56 4.77
CA ALA A 199 5.93 -11.31 5.25
C ALA A 199 5.51 -11.37 6.73
N HIS A 200 5.00 -12.51 7.21
CA HIS A 200 4.59 -12.68 8.60
C HIS A 200 5.77 -12.51 9.59
N GLU A 201 6.98 -12.92 9.22
CA GLU A 201 8.17 -12.72 10.06
C GLU A 201 8.55 -11.24 10.14
N ILE A 202 8.47 -10.53 9.02
CA ILE A 202 8.69 -9.07 8.96
C ILE A 202 7.68 -8.34 9.86
N VAL A 203 6.39 -8.70 9.80
CA VAL A 203 5.35 -8.10 10.64
C VAL A 203 5.65 -8.31 12.12
N ARG A 204 6.01 -9.53 12.53
CA ARG A 204 6.38 -9.83 13.93
C ARG A 204 7.57 -8.98 14.40
N ILE A 205 8.56 -8.73 13.54
CA ILE A 205 9.69 -7.85 13.87
C ILE A 205 9.25 -6.41 14.03
N HIS A 206 8.45 -5.88 13.10
CA HIS A 206 7.93 -4.51 13.22
C HIS A 206 7.10 -4.30 14.49
N ASP A 207 6.38 -5.34 14.92
CA ASP A 207 5.55 -5.31 16.12
C ASP A 207 6.33 -5.63 17.41
N GLY A 208 7.64 -5.86 17.33
CA GLY A 208 8.48 -6.15 18.49
C GLY A 208 8.20 -7.51 19.15
N GLN A 209 7.65 -8.46 18.40
CA GLN A 209 7.21 -9.79 18.87
C GLN A 209 8.28 -10.88 18.71
N VAL A 210 9.54 -10.50 18.48
CA VAL A 210 10.66 -11.42 18.34
C VAL A 210 11.82 -10.99 19.22
N SER A 211 12.64 -11.96 19.61
CA SER A 211 13.87 -11.68 20.35
C SER A 211 14.92 -11.01 19.44
N TRP A 212 15.95 -10.42 20.05
CA TRP A 212 17.09 -9.88 19.30
C TRP A 212 17.78 -10.95 18.44
N TYR A 213 17.95 -12.17 18.97
CA TYR A 213 18.62 -13.27 18.28
C TYR A 213 17.89 -13.72 17.00
N ASP A 214 16.55 -13.71 17.03
CA ASP A 214 15.75 -14.09 15.86
C ASP A 214 15.67 -12.96 14.82
N LYS A 215 15.83 -11.71 15.28
CA LYS A 215 15.71 -10.51 14.46
C LYS A 215 16.94 -10.26 13.59
N GLU A 216 18.14 -10.45 14.14
CA GLU A 216 19.40 -10.09 13.46
C GLU A 216 19.61 -10.80 12.10
N PRO A 217 19.37 -12.12 11.96
CA PRO A 217 19.51 -12.80 10.66
C PRO A 217 18.53 -12.24 9.60
N VAL A 218 17.32 -11.89 10.03
CA VAL A 218 16.30 -11.31 9.15
C VAL A 218 16.71 -9.92 8.69
N GLU A 219 17.15 -9.04 9.60
CA GLU A 219 17.62 -7.70 9.24
C GLU A 219 18.84 -7.75 8.32
N LYS A 220 19.76 -8.70 8.55
CA LYS A 220 20.91 -8.92 7.67
C LYS A 220 20.47 -9.32 6.26
N HIS A 221 19.48 -10.20 6.14
CA HIS A 221 18.93 -10.57 4.83
C HIS A 221 18.25 -9.38 4.14
N VAL A 222 17.36 -8.67 4.84
CA VAL A 222 16.61 -7.52 4.30
C VAL A 222 17.58 -6.44 3.81
N SER A 223 18.67 -6.21 4.53
CA SER A 223 19.72 -5.25 4.14
C SER A 223 20.35 -5.60 2.78
N GLY A 224 20.45 -6.88 2.40
CA GLY A 224 21.05 -7.32 1.15
C GLY A 224 20.07 -7.66 0.02
N CYS A 225 18.75 -7.59 0.26
CA CYS A 225 17.75 -8.09 -0.67
C CYS A 225 16.70 -7.02 -0.99
N LEU A 226 16.69 -6.52 -2.23
CA LEU A 226 15.72 -5.49 -2.66
C LEU A 226 14.26 -5.95 -2.55
N HIS A 227 13.98 -7.24 -2.82
CA HIS A 227 12.65 -7.80 -2.61
C HIS A 227 12.20 -7.67 -1.16
N CYS A 228 13.05 -8.09 -0.22
CA CYS A 228 12.73 -8.04 1.21
C CYS A 228 12.73 -6.60 1.74
N LEU A 229 13.56 -5.70 1.21
CA LEU A 229 13.53 -4.27 1.57
C LEU A 229 12.24 -3.60 1.09
N GLU A 230 11.74 -3.95 -0.10
CA GLU A 230 10.45 -3.48 -0.60
C GLU A 230 9.30 -3.97 0.29
N ALA A 231 9.30 -5.26 0.65
CA ALA A 231 8.31 -5.81 1.57
C ALA A 231 8.40 -5.17 2.97
N TRP A 232 9.62 -4.96 3.48
CA TRP A 232 9.87 -4.35 4.79
C TRP A 232 9.38 -2.90 4.85
N THR A 233 9.71 -2.09 3.85
CA THR A 233 9.25 -0.69 3.81
C THR A 233 7.75 -0.62 3.53
N GLY A 234 7.22 -1.46 2.63
CA GLY A 234 5.79 -1.54 2.32
C GLY A 234 4.92 -1.95 3.52
N LEU A 235 5.33 -2.95 4.30
CA LEU A 235 4.60 -3.38 5.49
C LEU A 235 4.59 -2.31 6.59
N ARG A 236 5.71 -1.58 6.77
CA ARG A 236 5.77 -0.44 7.69
C ARG A 236 4.84 0.68 7.24
N GLU A 237 4.86 0.99 5.95
CA GLU A 237 4.07 2.04 5.33
C GLU A 237 2.56 1.82 5.49
N VAL A 238 2.05 0.65 5.11
CA VAL A 238 0.62 0.32 5.29
C VAL A 238 0.24 0.30 6.76
N GLY A 239 1.16 -0.12 7.63
CA GLY A 239 1.00 -0.10 9.07
C GLY A 239 0.75 1.31 9.62
N TYR A 240 1.41 2.34 9.08
CA TYR A 240 1.21 3.74 9.48
C TYR A 240 -0.04 4.35 8.81
N TRP A 241 -0.10 4.34 7.48
CA TRP A 241 -1.12 5.09 6.73
C TRP A 241 -2.53 4.55 6.91
N ARG A 242 -2.71 3.26 7.20
CA ARG A 242 -4.02 2.69 7.58
C ARG A 242 -4.68 3.45 8.72
N ARG A 243 -3.91 4.06 9.64
CA ARG A 243 -4.45 4.84 10.76
C ARG A 243 -4.47 6.34 10.53
N ALA A 244 -3.69 6.83 9.56
CA ALA A 244 -3.43 8.26 9.37
C ALA A 244 -4.16 8.85 8.16
N ALA A 245 -4.61 8.03 7.22
CA ALA A 245 -5.34 8.48 6.04
C ALA A 245 -6.76 8.94 6.40
N ASP A 246 -7.22 10.01 5.75
CA ASP A 246 -8.55 10.57 5.98
C ASP A 246 -9.66 9.64 5.46
N PRO A 247 -10.73 9.40 6.24
CA PRO A 247 -11.85 8.57 5.81
C PRO A 247 -12.51 9.08 4.53
N LEU A 248 -12.99 8.17 3.70
CA LEU A 248 -13.80 8.51 2.54
C LEU A 248 -15.21 8.93 2.95
N SER A 249 -15.83 9.77 2.14
CA SER A 249 -17.26 10.06 2.27
C SER A 249 -18.11 8.82 1.95
N SER A 250 -19.32 8.77 2.51
CA SER A 250 -20.26 7.67 2.20
C SER A 250 -20.60 7.59 0.71
N SER A 251 -20.63 8.72 -0.01
CA SER A 251 -20.85 8.76 -1.46
C SER A 251 -19.72 8.11 -2.24
N GLU A 252 -18.47 8.37 -1.86
CA GLU A 252 -17.30 7.75 -2.52
C GLU A 252 -17.30 6.24 -2.31
N ILE A 253 -17.66 5.77 -1.11
CA ILE A 253 -17.79 4.33 -0.82
C ILE A 253 -18.91 3.72 -1.66
N ASP A 254 -20.06 4.38 -1.75
CA ASP A 254 -21.20 3.88 -2.55
C ASP A 254 -20.87 3.79 -4.05
N ASP A 255 -20.08 4.72 -4.59
CA ASP A 255 -19.62 4.69 -5.98
C ASP A 255 -18.63 3.55 -6.26
N LEU A 256 -17.84 3.16 -5.26
CA LEU A 256 -16.95 2.01 -5.34
C LEU A 256 -17.71 0.69 -5.18
N LEU A 257 -18.72 0.63 -4.31
CA LEU A 257 -19.55 -0.57 -4.15
C LEU A 257 -20.30 -0.95 -5.44
N GLN A 258 -20.69 0.03 -6.26
CA GLN A 258 -21.44 -0.20 -7.51
C GLN A 258 -20.69 -1.07 -8.54
N ILE A 259 -19.37 -1.13 -8.49
CA ILE A 259 -18.55 -1.90 -9.44
C ILE A 259 -18.28 -3.34 -8.97
N LEU A 260 -18.59 -3.67 -7.72
CA LEU A 260 -18.26 -4.96 -7.13
C LEU A 260 -19.35 -5.99 -7.48
N PRO A 261 -18.97 -7.25 -7.78
CA PRO A 261 -19.92 -8.32 -8.08
C PRO A 261 -20.52 -8.91 -6.78
N ILE A 262 -21.22 -8.07 -6.01
CA ILE A 262 -21.74 -8.39 -4.66
C ILE A 262 -23.26 -8.41 -4.62
N GLU A 263 -23.84 -9.13 -3.66
CA GLU A 263 -25.29 -9.19 -3.47
C GLU A 263 -25.83 -7.80 -3.11
N LYS A 264 -26.61 -7.18 -4.00
CA LYS A 264 -27.17 -5.85 -3.74
C LYS A 264 -28.00 -5.88 -2.47
N LEU A 265 -27.69 -4.98 -1.54
CA LEU A 265 -28.54 -4.73 -0.38
C LEU A 265 -29.99 -4.55 -0.85
N PRO A 266 -30.97 -5.24 -0.26
CA PRO A 266 -32.37 -5.03 -0.60
C PRO A 266 -32.68 -3.55 -0.41
N ALA A 267 -33.14 -2.89 -1.47
CA ALA A 267 -33.51 -1.49 -1.43
C ALA A 267 -34.37 -1.24 -0.19
N LYS A 268 -33.99 -0.26 0.66
CA LYS A 268 -34.75 0.11 1.86
C LYS A 268 -36.21 0.21 1.46
N LYS A 269 -37.05 -0.77 1.86
CA LYS A 269 -38.48 -0.76 1.57
C LYS A 269 -38.99 0.58 2.10
N LYS A 270 -39.48 1.46 1.21
CA LYS A 270 -40.19 2.69 1.61
C LYS A 270 -41.13 2.32 2.74
N SER A 271 -40.99 2.97 3.90
CA SER A 271 -41.88 2.69 5.02
C SER A 271 -43.32 2.94 4.57
N LEU A 272 -44.28 2.26 5.19
CA LEU A 272 -45.70 2.37 4.81
C LEU A 272 -46.18 3.84 4.83
N LEU A 273 -45.61 4.66 5.71
CA LEU A 273 -45.81 6.11 5.78
C LEU A 273 -45.24 6.90 4.60
N GLN A 274 -44.14 6.46 3.99
CA GLN A 274 -43.59 7.06 2.76
C GLN A 274 -44.36 6.66 1.49
N ARG A 275 -45.12 5.56 1.53
CA ARG A 275 -46.01 5.14 0.44
C ARG A 275 -47.37 5.82 0.49
N LEU A 276 -47.80 6.28 1.67
CA LEU A 276 -49.06 7.01 1.87
C LEU A 276 -48.94 8.53 1.62
N ARG A 277 -47.74 9.03 1.29
CA ARG A 277 -47.46 10.44 0.99
C ARG A 277 -47.10 10.70 -0.49
N SER A 278 -47.21 9.69 -1.35
CA SER A 278 -47.05 9.77 -2.81
C SER A 278 -48.36 9.40 -3.47
#